data_AF-A0A7V0T5X4-F1
#
_entry.id   AF-A0A7V0T5X4-F1
#
_cell.length_a   1.000
_cell.length_b   1.000
_cell.length_c   1.000
_cell.angle_alpha   90.00
_cell.angle_beta   90.00
_cell.angle_gamma   90.00
#
_symmetry.space_group_name_H-M   'P 1'
#
loop_
_entity.id
_entity.type
_entity.pdbx_description
1 polymer ?
#
loop_
_entity_poly.entity_id
_entity_poly.type
_entity_poly.pdbx_seq_one_letter_code
_entity_poly.pdbx_strand_id
1 'polypeptide(L)'
;MRILAVEQPADLHRELARVGADEICWGIFSAKHQPLAVYLTALSTAAGNILKQVAIGCGGDCAVHRGIASGRVRRSDAVLFVSRRRLPELCRRLAHQPECVANLVPGLLELQRRLATPNRTMTVAGRQMDLAARSHVMGIVNVTPDSFYDGGRWTEPERAAERALELAEDGADFVDIGAESTRPGSEPVPAAEQLRRLLPVLRRLR
;
A
#
# COMPACT_ATOMS: atom_id res chain seq x y z
N MET A 1 17.62 0.77 34.22
CA MET A 1 16.52 0.28 33.36
C MET A 1 16.08 1.43 32.47
N ARG A 2 16.06 1.25 31.15
CA ARG A 2 15.62 2.27 30.18
C ARG A 2 14.80 1.60 29.09
N ILE A 3 13.82 2.30 28.53
CA ILE A 3 13.06 1.84 27.36
C ILE A 3 13.99 1.99 26.14
N LEU A 4 14.08 0.95 25.32
CA LEU A 4 14.80 1.01 24.05
C LEU A 4 13.81 1.43 22.96
N ALA A 5 14.00 2.63 22.42
CA ALA A 5 13.31 3.05 21.20
C ALA A 5 14.05 2.40 20.02
N VAL A 6 13.41 1.41 19.41
CA VAL A 6 13.92 0.74 18.22
C VAL A 6 12.94 1.11 17.11
N GLU A 7 13.37 1.95 16.18
CA GLU A 7 12.53 2.38 15.06
C GLU A 7 12.93 1.64 13.79
N GLN A 8 14.22 1.32 13.68
CA GLN A 8 14.81 0.58 12.58
C GLN A 8 15.50 -0.70 13.07
N PRO A 9 15.62 -1.75 12.23
CA PRO A 9 16.35 -2.97 12.58
C PRO A 9 17.80 -2.72 13.06
N ALA A 10 18.45 -1.69 12.50
CA ALA A 10 19.80 -1.29 12.89
C ALA A 10 19.90 -0.82 14.35
N ASP A 11 18.84 -0.23 14.91
CA ASP A 11 18.80 0.18 16.32
C ASP A 11 18.84 -1.04 17.23
N LEU A 12 18.09 -2.08 16.88
CA LEU A 12 18.08 -3.33 17.62
C LEU A 12 19.43 -4.04 17.53
N HIS A 13 20.03 -4.10 16.34
CA HIS A 13 21.35 -4.71 16.16
C HIS A 13 22.43 -4.02 17.01
N ARG A 14 22.41 -2.68 17.12
CA ARG A 14 23.31 -1.94 18.00
C ARG A 14 23.13 -2.31 19.48
N GLU A 15 21.90 -2.47 19.94
CA GLU A 15 21.64 -2.87 21.33
C GLU A 15 21.97 -4.36 21.56
N LEU A 16 21.72 -5.24 20.58
CA LEU A 16 22.10 -6.66 20.64
C LEU A 16 23.61 -6.85 20.71
N ALA A 17 24.37 -6.07 19.93
CA ALA A 17 25.82 -6.03 20.01
C ALA A 17 26.30 -5.56 21.40
N ARG A 18 25.68 -4.52 21.97
CA ARG A 18 26.02 -4.00 23.30
C ARG A 18 25.84 -5.01 24.44
N VAL A 19 24.85 -5.91 24.33
CA VAL A 19 24.63 -6.98 25.30
C VAL A 19 25.41 -8.26 24.98
N GLY A 20 26.20 -8.27 23.91
CA GLY A 20 27.01 -9.42 23.50
C GLY A 20 26.22 -10.60 22.93
N ALA A 21 25.03 -10.34 22.35
CA ALA A 21 24.24 -11.40 21.71
C ALA A 21 24.90 -11.85 20.39
N ASP A 22 24.92 -13.15 20.15
CA ASP A 22 25.48 -13.75 18.92
C ASP A 22 24.76 -13.23 17.65
N GLU A 23 25.54 -12.86 16.64
CA GLU A 23 25.07 -12.29 15.36
C GLU A 23 24.09 -13.22 14.62
N ILE A 24 24.25 -14.54 14.75
CA ILE A 24 23.35 -15.54 14.15
C ILE A 24 21.91 -15.35 14.64
N CYS A 25 21.75 -14.86 15.87
CA CYS A 25 20.44 -14.64 16.47
C CYS A 25 19.82 -13.28 16.12
N TRP A 26 20.55 -12.34 15.52
CA TRP A 26 20.07 -10.97 15.33
C TRP A 26 18.86 -10.91 14.40
N GLY A 27 18.85 -11.67 13.31
CA GLY A 27 17.70 -11.77 12.41
C GLY A 27 16.45 -12.31 13.11
N ILE A 28 16.63 -13.19 14.11
CA ILE A 28 15.54 -13.76 14.91
C ILE A 28 14.91 -12.69 15.81
N PHE A 29 15.74 -11.81 16.41
CA PHE A 29 15.28 -10.71 17.25
C PHE A 29 14.69 -9.56 16.44
N SER A 30 15.27 -9.21 15.29
CA SER A 30 14.74 -8.19 14.39
C SER A 30 13.36 -8.55 13.85
N ALA A 31 13.09 -9.84 13.62
CA ALA A 31 11.76 -10.32 13.26
C ALA A 31 10.72 -10.23 14.41
N LYS A 32 11.16 -10.17 15.68
CA LYS A 32 10.26 -9.93 16.84
C LYS A 32 9.83 -8.46 16.93
N HIS A 33 10.65 -7.56 16.41
CA HIS A 33 10.50 -6.10 16.57
C HIS A 33 9.54 -5.45 15.56
N GLN A 34 9.15 -6.15 14.49
CA GLN A 34 8.27 -5.59 13.46
C GLN A 34 6.82 -6.11 13.62
N PRO A 35 5.95 -5.38 14.35
CA PRO A 35 4.52 -5.66 14.32
C PRO A 35 3.97 -5.36 12.92
N LEU A 36 3.18 -6.29 12.38
CA LEU A 36 2.37 -6.08 11.20
C LEU A 36 0.94 -5.76 11.66
N ALA A 37 0.39 -4.65 11.16
CA ALA A 37 -1.02 -4.34 11.26
C ALA A 37 -1.69 -4.67 9.92
N VAL A 38 -2.73 -5.53 9.96
CA VAL A 38 -3.52 -5.90 8.78
C VAL A 38 -4.95 -5.45 8.98
N TYR A 39 -5.44 -4.62 8.06
CA TYR A 39 -6.85 -4.21 8.02
C TYR A 39 -7.66 -5.28 7.28
N LEU A 40 -8.72 -5.76 7.90
CA LEU A 40 -9.60 -6.80 7.37
C LEU A 40 -11.02 -6.25 7.31
N THR A 41 -11.68 -6.41 6.18
CA THR A 41 -13.01 -5.85 5.96
C THR A 41 -14.12 -6.88 6.10
N ALA A 42 -15.31 -6.42 6.51
CA ALA A 42 -16.56 -7.15 6.44
C ALA A 42 -16.56 -8.55 7.11
N LEU A 43 -15.82 -8.70 8.21
CA LEU A 43 -15.81 -9.95 8.98
C LEU A 43 -17.17 -10.19 9.64
N SER A 44 -17.65 -11.43 9.59
CA SER A 44 -18.81 -11.84 10.38
C SER A 44 -18.52 -11.80 11.88
N THR A 45 -19.56 -11.81 12.72
CA THR A 45 -19.43 -11.94 14.17
C THR A 45 -18.55 -13.14 14.57
N ALA A 46 -18.83 -14.31 13.99
CA ALA A 46 -18.07 -15.53 14.27
C ALA A 46 -16.61 -15.37 13.85
N ALA A 47 -16.37 -14.81 12.66
CA ALA A 47 -15.02 -14.59 12.16
C ALA A 47 -14.22 -13.64 13.04
N GLY A 48 -14.80 -12.52 13.47
CA GLY A 48 -14.15 -11.56 14.36
C GLY A 48 -13.79 -12.16 15.72
N ASN A 49 -14.69 -12.95 16.31
CA ASN A 49 -14.44 -13.62 17.60
C ASN A 49 -13.33 -14.67 17.49
N ILE A 50 -13.41 -15.55 16.48
CA ILE A 50 -12.40 -16.60 16.25
C ILE A 50 -11.04 -15.99 15.95
N LEU A 51 -11.00 -15.00 15.04
CA LEU A 51 -9.76 -14.32 14.67
C LEU A 51 -9.10 -13.68 15.88
N LYS A 52 -9.88 -12.99 16.73
CA LYS A 52 -9.35 -12.38 17.95
C LYS A 52 -8.78 -13.42 18.92
N GLN A 53 -9.49 -14.52 19.15
CA GLN A 53 -9.01 -15.59 20.02
C GLN A 53 -7.73 -16.23 19.49
N VAL A 54 -7.68 -16.53 18.19
CA VAL A 54 -6.50 -17.15 17.55
C VAL A 54 -5.32 -16.18 17.52
N ALA A 55 -5.56 -14.88 17.27
CA ALA A 55 -4.53 -13.84 17.31
C ALA A 55 -3.88 -13.74 18.70
N ILE A 56 -4.69 -13.65 19.76
CA ILE A 56 -4.21 -13.61 21.15
C ILE A 56 -3.41 -14.89 21.48
N GLY A 57 -3.94 -16.06 21.08
CA GLY A 57 -3.27 -17.35 21.30
C GLY A 57 -1.93 -17.51 20.56
N CYS A 58 -1.65 -16.67 19.57
CA CYS A 58 -0.39 -16.61 18.82
C CYS A 58 0.56 -15.50 19.32
N GLY A 59 0.19 -14.75 20.36
CA GLY A 59 0.94 -13.59 20.85
C GLY A 59 0.79 -12.34 19.97
N GLY A 60 -0.30 -12.26 19.20
CA GLY A 60 -0.76 -11.03 18.55
C GLY A 60 -1.99 -10.47 19.26
N ASP A 61 -2.69 -9.56 18.59
CA ASP A 61 -3.98 -9.02 19.04
C ASP A 61 -4.88 -8.74 17.83
N CYS A 62 -6.18 -8.62 18.05
CA CYS A 62 -7.12 -8.22 17.01
C CYS A 62 -8.16 -7.25 17.58
N ALA A 63 -8.15 -6.02 17.06
CA ALA A 63 -9.17 -5.04 17.33
C ALA A 63 -10.41 -5.33 16.47
N VAL A 64 -11.55 -5.52 17.12
CA VAL A 64 -12.85 -5.75 16.49
C VAL A 64 -13.88 -4.81 17.12
N HIS A 65 -14.99 -4.54 16.42
CA HIS A 65 -16.07 -3.73 16.99
C HIS A 65 -16.63 -4.36 18.29
N ARG A 66 -16.87 -3.55 19.32
CA ARG A 66 -17.32 -4.01 20.66
C ARG A 66 -18.56 -4.92 20.64
N GLY A 67 -19.45 -4.69 19.67
CA GLY A 67 -20.68 -5.48 19.48
C GLY A 67 -20.47 -6.88 18.92
N ILE A 68 -19.28 -7.21 18.40
CA ILE A 68 -18.94 -8.54 17.87
C ILE A 68 -18.90 -9.59 18.98
N ALA A 69 -18.30 -9.26 20.14
CA ALA A 69 -18.26 -10.16 21.30
C ALA A 69 -19.67 -10.53 21.78
N SER A 70 -20.59 -9.57 21.76
CA SER A 70 -21.99 -9.74 22.17
C SER A 70 -22.94 -10.27 21.08
N GLY A 71 -22.47 -10.40 19.84
CA GLY A 71 -23.33 -10.75 18.68
C GLY A 71 -24.29 -9.68 18.18
N ARG A 72 -24.32 -8.48 18.80
CA ARG A 72 -25.17 -7.35 18.38
C ARG A 72 -24.82 -6.81 16.99
N VAL A 73 -23.56 -6.94 16.58
CA VAL A 73 -23.10 -6.55 15.25
C VAL A 73 -22.82 -7.79 14.42
N ARG A 74 -23.50 -7.90 13.27
CA ARG A 74 -23.42 -9.05 12.36
C ARG A 74 -22.18 -9.03 11.47
N ARG A 75 -21.72 -7.83 11.08
CA ARG A 75 -20.50 -7.63 10.28
C ARG A 75 -19.72 -6.40 10.74
N SER A 76 -18.40 -6.48 10.74
CA SER A 76 -17.49 -5.39 11.10
C SER A 76 -16.13 -5.57 10.45
N ASP A 77 -15.41 -4.46 10.28
CA ASP A 77 -13.99 -4.50 9.99
C ASP A 77 -13.18 -4.82 11.26
N ALA A 78 -11.91 -5.18 11.07
CA ALA A 78 -10.97 -5.49 12.15
C ALA A 78 -9.54 -5.10 11.81
N VAL A 79 -8.73 -4.85 12.84
CA VAL A 79 -7.29 -4.64 12.71
C VAL A 79 -6.55 -5.75 13.45
N LEU A 80 -5.88 -6.61 12.69
CA LEU A 80 -5.05 -7.69 13.21
C LEU A 80 -3.63 -7.18 13.44
N PHE A 81 -3.14 -7.31 14.66
CA PHE A 81 -1.76 -7.05 15.05
C PHE A 81 -1.02 -8.37 15.24
N VAL A 82 0.02 -8.63 14.45
CA VAL A 82 0.81 -9.86 14.56
C VAL A 82 2.23 -9.61 14.08
N SER A 83 3.25 -10.21 14.71
CA SER A 83 4.61 -10.10 14.18
C SER A 83 4.80 -10.96 12.93
N ARG A 84 5.72 -10.55 12.03
CA ARG A 84 6.07 -11.32 10.83
C ARG A 84 6.43 -12.78 11.15
N ARG A 85 7.08 -13.03 12.30
CA ARG A 85 7.44 -14.39 12.77
C ARG A 85 6.23 -15.24 13.17
N ARG A 86 5.19 -14.63 13.74
CA ARG A 86 4.02 -15.35 14.27
C ARG A 86 2.92 -15.55 13.21
N LEU A 87 2.97 -14.79 12.11
CA LEU A 87 1.99 -14.88 11.03
C LEU A 87 1.84 -16.30 10.44
N PRO A 88 2.90 -17.08 10.14
CA PRO A 88 2.74 -18.47 9.67
C PRO A 88 2.01 -19.38 10.65
N GLU A 89 2.26 -19.23 11.95
CA GLU A 89 1.57 -20.00 13.00
C GLU A 89 0.11 -19.57 13.12
N LEU A 90 -0.18 -18.27 13.03
CA LEU A 90 -1.55 -17.76 12.96
C LEU A 90 -2.29 -18.37 11.77
N CYS A 91 -1.72 -18.30 10.57
CA CYS A 91 -2.30 -18.87 9.36
C CYS A 91 -2.56 -20.38 9.50
N ARG A 92 -1.61 -21.13 10.07
CA ARG A 92 -1.78 -22.57 10.34
C ARG A 92 -2.97 -22.85 11.26
N ARG A 93 -3.15 -22.06 12.32
CA ARG A 93 -4.29 -22.22 13.24
C ARG A 93 -5.61 -21.82 12.59
N LEU A 94 -5.63 -20.71 11.85
CA LEU A 94 -6.83 -20.26 11.12
C LEU A 94 -7.26 -21.26 10.04
N ALA A 95 -6.33 -21.97 9.41
CA ALA A 95 -6.64 -22.98 8.40
C ALA A 95 -7.47 -24.16 8.93
N HIS A 96 -7.42 -24.44 10.24
CA HIS A 96 -8.18 -25.50 10.90
C HIS A 96 -9.47 -24.98 11.58
N GLN A 97 -9.83 -23.72 11.32
CA GLN A 97 -11.05 -23.09 11.84
C GLN A 97 -12.16 -23.09 10.77
N PRO A 98 -13.41 -22.72 11.13
CA PRO A 98 -14.48 -22.58 10.15
C PRO A 98 -14.11 -21.67 8.97
N GLU A 99 -14.78 -21.90 7.83
CA GLU A 99 -14.50 -21.22 6.56
C GLU A 99 -14.47 -19.69 6.67
N CYS A 100 -15.28 -19.13 7.57
CA CYS A 100 -15.38 -17.70 7.82
C CYS A 100 -14.08 -17.01 8.25
N VAL A 101 -13.07 -17.77 8.69
CA VAL A 101 -11.70 -17.26 8.92
C VAL A 101 -10.63 -18.02 8.12
N ALA A 102 -10.87 -19.27 7.74
CA ALA A 102 -9.92 -20.05 6.95
C ALA A 102 -9.68 -19.39 5.57
N ASN A 103 -10.70 -18.75 5.01
CA ASN A 103 -10.62 -17.99 3.76
C ASN A 103 -9.69 -16.76 3.83
N LEU A 104 -9.30 -16.29 5.02
CA LEU A 104 -8.34 -15.19 5.19
C LEU A 104 -6.89 -15.64 4.95
N VAL A 105 -6.61 -16.94 5.11
CA VAL A 105 -5.24 -17.48 5.07
C VAL A 105 -4.51 -17.17 3.76
N PRO A 106 -5.08 -17.40 2.56
CA PRO A 106 -4.40 -17.08 1.31
C PRO A 106 -4.02 -15.60 1.20
N GLY A 107 -4.92 -14.70 1.62
CA GLY A 107 -4.68 -13.25 1.61
C GLY A 107 -3.56 -12.83 2.57
N LEU A 108 -3.55 -13.40 3.78
CA LEU A 108 -2.49 -13.14 4.77
C LEU A 108 -1.11 -13.61 4.29
N LEU A 109 -1.03 -14.77 3.64
CA LEU A 109 0.22 -15.30 3.07
C LEU A 109 0.69 -14.50 1.85
N GLU A 110 -0.24 -14.03 1.01
CA GLU A 110 0.07 -13.09 -0.08
C GLU A 110 0.67 -11.79 0.45
N LEU A 111 0.04 -11.19 1.47
CA LEU A 111 0.55 -9.97 2.12
C LEU A 111 1.94 -10.20 2.71
N GLN A 112 2.16 -11.34 3.38
CA GLN A 112 3.48 -11.71 3.89
C GLN A 112 4.53 -11.76 2.78
N ARG A 113 4.21 -12.42 1.65
CA ARG A 113 5.11 -12.53 0.50
C ARG A 113 5.43 -11.15 -0.09
N ARG A 114 4.41 -10.31 -0.33
CA ARG A 114 4.60 -8.95 -0.87
C ARG A 114 5.43 -8.06 0.05
N LEU A 115 5.32 -8.23 1.37
CA LEU A 115 6.13 -7.49 2.34
C LEU A 115 7.58 -7.99 2.44
N ALA A 116 7.84 -9.25 2.12
CA ALA A 116 9.18 -9.82 2.09
C ALA A 116 9.89 -9.48 0.77
N THR A 117 9.16 -9.50 -0.33
CA THR A 117 9.63 -9.15 -1.67
C THR A 117 8.63 -8.14 -2.25
N PRO A 118 8.83 -6.82 -2.03
CA PRO A 118 7.98 -5.82 -2.66
C PRO A 118 8.00 -6.08 -4.17
N ASN A 119 6.84 -6.04 -4.83
CA ASN A 119 6.83 -6.10 -6.28
C ASN A 119 7.54 -4.85 -6.79
N ARG A 120 8.80 -5.04 -7.15
CA ARG A 120 9.69 -3.98 -7.63
C ARG A 120 9.63 -3.89 -9.14
N THR A 121 8.87 -4.74 -9.82
CA THR A 121 8.71 -4.65 -11.26
C THR A 121 7.31 -4.21 -11.63
N MET A 122 7.22 -3.16 -12.45
CA MET A 122 5.97 -2.63 -12.99
C MET A 122 6.01 -2.63 -14.51
N THR A 123 4.93 -3.07 -15.14
CA THR A 123 4.77 -2.96 -16.60
C THR A 123 4.08 -1.64 -16.94
N VAL A 124 4.76 -0.74 -17.65
CA VAL A 124 4.18 0.53 -18.13
C VAL A 124 4.28 0.56 -19.65
N ALA A 125 3.12 0.69 -20.33
CA ALA A 125 3.04 0.70 -21.79
C ALA A 125 3.82 -0.46 -22.47
N GLY A 126 3.79 -1.66 -21.87
CA GLY A 126 4.51 -2.85 -22.37
C GLY A 126 5.99 -2.94 -21.98
N ARG A 127 6.56 -1.93 -21.31
CA ARG A 127 7.94 -1.94 -20.80
C ARG A 127 7.97 -2.45 -19.37
N GLN A 128 8.87 -3.39 -19.08
CA GLN A 128 9.17 -3.81 -17.70
C GLN A 128 10.09 -2.78 -17.04
N MET A 129 9.69 -2.26 -15.89
CA MET A 129 10.46 -1.31 -15.10
C MET A 129 10.81 -1.89 -13.74
N ASP A 130 12.09 -1.98 -13.42
CA ASP A 130 12.55 -2.31 -12.06
C ASP A 130 12.59 -1.03 -11.20
N LEU A 131 11.53 -0.83 -10.42
CA LEU A 131 11.35 0.23 -9.43
C LEU A 131 12.35 0.17 -8.27
N ALA A 132 13.13 -0.91 -8.11
CA ALA A 132 14.20 -0.97 -7.12
C ALA A 132 15.59 -0.68 -7.67
N ALA A 133 15.79 -0.74 -8.99
CA ALA A 133 17.08 -0.48 -9.59
C ALA A 133 17.55 0.97 -9.33
N ARG A 134 16.61 1.93 -9.36
CA ARG A 134 16.83 3.35 -9.06
C ARG A 134 15.50 4.06 -8.76
N SER A 135 15.60 5.31 -8.30
CA SER A 135 14.44 6.22 -8.32
C SER A 135 14.04 6.52 -9.77
N HIS A 136 12.75 6.41 -10.04
CA HIS A 136 12.15 6.77 -11.32
C HIS A 136 11.42 8.11 -11.21
N VAL A 137 11.44 8.88 -12.29
CA VAL A 137 10.82 10.22 -12.34
C VAL A 137 9.51 10.15 -13.11
N MET A 138 8.43 10.60 -12.46
CA MET A 138 7.12 10.80 -13.08
C MET A 138 6.97 12.27 -13.48
N GLY A 139 6.87 12.55 -14.78
CA GLY A 139 6.47 13.86 -15.26
C GLY A 139 4.97 14.07 -15.05
N ILE A 140 4.54 15.24 -14.59
CA ILE A 140 3.11 15.54 -14.35
C ILE A 140 2.63 16.57 -15.39
N VAL A 141 1.56 16.23 -16.10
CA VAL A 141 0.88 17.10 -17.07
C VAL A 141 -0.59 17.23 -16.67
N ASN A 142 -0.98 18.44 -16.25
CA ASN A 142 -2.37 18.73 -15.90
C ASN A 142 -3.08 19.40 -17.09
N VAL A 143 -4.16 18.79 -17.55
CA VAL A 143 -5.03 19.27 -18.62
C VAL A 143 -6.24 19.97 -17.98
N THR A 144 -5.97 21.10 -17.33
CA THR A 144 -6.99 21.91 -16.64
C THR A 144 -7.04 23.34 -17.21
N PRO A 145 -8.24 23.93 -17.40
CA PRO A 145 -8.38 25.29 -17.95
C PRO A 145 -7.59 26.35 -17.14
N ASP A 146 -7.47 26.13 -15.84
CA ASP A 146 -6.90 27.10 -14.89
C ASP A 146 -5.37 27.06 -14.81
N SER A 147 -4.70 26.21 -15.60
CA SER A 147 -3.26 25.97 -15.46
C SER A 147 -2.36 26.83 -16.35
N PHE A 148 -2.89 27.50 -17.38
CA PHE A 148 -2.05 28.29 -18.31
C PHE A 148 -2.80 29.51 -18.88
N TYR A 149 -2.84 30.60 -18.12
CA TYR A 149 -3.28 31.91 -18.61
C TYR A 149 -2.18 32.53 -19.49
N ASP A 150 -2.04 32.07 -20.73
CA ASP A 150 -1.25 32.74 -21.77
C ASP A 150 -2.00 32.66 -23.11
N GLY A 151 -2.90 33.63 -23.32
CA GLY A 151 -3.16 34.19 -24.65
C GLY A 151 -3.55 33.24 -25.79
N GLY A 152 -4.54 32.36 -25.58
CA GLY A 152 -5.57 32.03 -26.58
C GLY A 152 -5.19 31.65 -28.02
N ARG A 153 -3.99 31.09 -28.30
CA ARG A 153 -3.61 30.69 -29.69
C ARG A 153 -3.18 29.24 -29.87
N TRP A 154 -3.17 28.45 -28.80
CA TRP A 154 -2.85 27.01 -28.85
C TRP A 154 -3.85 26.30 -27.96
N THR A 155 -4.60 25.37 -28.54
CA THR A 155 -5.63 24.60 -27.86
C THR A 155 -4.99 23.80 -26.71
N GLU A 156 -5.64 23.82 -25.55
CA GLU A 156 -5.18 23.20 -24.29
C GLU A 156 -4.60 21.78 -24.44
N PRO A 157 -5.12 20.91 -25.35
CA PRO A 157 -4.58 19.56 -25.52
C PRO A 157 -3.23 19.48 -26.25
N GLU A 158 -2.98 20.31 -27.25
CA GLU A 158 -1.76 20.29 -28.06
C GLU A 158 -0.56 20.68 -27.20
N ARG A 159 -0.70 21.72 -26.39
CA ARG A 159 0.33 22.13 -25.42
C ARG A 159 0.59 21.06 -24.36
N ALA A 160 -0.46 20.37 -23.91
CA ALA A 160 -0.30 19.28 -22.95
C ALA A 160 0.49 18.10 -23.55
N ALA A 161 0.27 17.78 -24.83
CA ALA A 161 1.04 16.77 -25.53
C ALA A 161 2.50 17.19 -25.73
N GLU A 162 2.75 18.43 -26.15
CA GLU A 162 4.11 19.00 -26.25
C GLU A 162 4.83 18.94 -24.91
N ARG A 163 4.17 19.35 -23.82
CA ARG A 163 4.75 19.29 -22.48
C ARG A 163 5.07 17.86 -22.04
N ALA A 164 4.23 16.88 -22.39
CA ALA A 164 4.52 15.48 -22.12
C ALA A 164 5.77 14.99 -22.87
N LEU A 165 5.96 15.43 -24.12
CA LEU A 165 7.15 15.12 -24.92
C LEU A 165 8.40 15.79 -24.34
N GLU A 166 8.34 17.07 -23.97
CA GLU A 166 9.43 17.78 -23.29
C GLU A 166 9.85 17.07 -22.01
N LEU A 167 8.90 16.65 -21.17
CA LEU A 167 9.20 15.91 -19.95
C LEU A 167 9.89 14.58 -20.22
N ALA A 168 9.53 13.89 -21.31
CA ALA A 168 10.21 12.67 -21.72
C ALA A 168 11.65 12.96 -22.20
N GLU A 169 11.87 14.06 -22.93
CA GLU A 169 13.20 14.51 -23.35
C GLU A 169 14.08 14.94 -22.16
N ASP A 170 13.48 15.56 -21.14
CA ASP A 170 14.12 15.94 -19.88
C ASP A 170 14.46 14.72 -18.99
N GLY A 171 14.06 13.51 -19.40
CA GLY A 171 14.41 12.25 -18.73
C GLY A 171 13.36 11.70 -17.78
N ALA A 172 12.08 12.12 -17.90
CA ALA A 172 11.00 11.44 -17.19
C ALA A 172 10.85 10.00 -17.67
N ASP A 173 10.72 9.06 -16.73
CA ASP A 173 10.56 7.63 -17.02
C ASP A 173 9.13 7.29 -17.49
N PHE A 174 8.17 8.07 -17.02
CA PHE A 174 6.77 8.02 -17.43
C PHE A 174 6.09 9.37 -17.15
N VAL A 175 4.97 9.61 -17.81
CA VAL A 175 4.19 10.85 -17.68
C VAL A 175 2.79 10.52 -17.17
N ASP A 176 2.35 11.23 -16.14
CA ASP A 176 1.00 11.22 -15.61
C ASP A 176 0.21 12.40 -16.19
N ILE A 177 -0.91 12.11 -16.83
CA ILE A 177 -1.74 13.09 -17.55
C ILE A 177 -3.13 13.11 -16.89
N GLY A 178 -3.41 14.16 -16.13
CA GLY A 178 -4.66 14.32 -15.39
C GLY A 178 -5.53 15.43 -15.97
N ALA A 179 -6.84 15.21 -16.11
CA ALA A 179 -7.80 16.23 -16.60
C ALA A 179 -8.74 16.78 -15.51
N GLU A 180 -8.60 16.28 -14.29
CA GLU A 180 -9.34 16.69 -13.11
C GLU A 180 -8.37 17.22 -12.04
N SER A 181 -8.69 18.38 -11.49
CA SER A 181 -7.94 18.94 -10.36
C SER A 181 -8.33 18.18 -9.09
N THR A 182 -7.33 17.82 -8.28
CA THR A 182 -7.51 17.25 -6.93
C THR A 182 -7.21 18.27 -5.84
N ARG A 183 -7.10 19.56 -6.19
CA ARG A 183 -6.81 20.64 -5.24
C ARG A 183 -8.00 20.85 -4.28
N PRO A 184 -7.77 21.21 -3.00
CA PRO A 184 -8.87 21.50 -2.08
C PRO A 184 -9.83 22.54 -2.65
N GLY A 185 -11.13 22.21 -2.71
CA GLY A 185 -12.17 23.11 -3.23
C GLY A 185 -12.43 23.02 -4.74
N SER A 186 -11.80 22.09 -5.47
CA SER A 186 -12.16 21.84 -6.87
C SER A 186 -13.49 21.09 -6.98
N GLU A 187 -14.36 21.56 -7.87
CA GLU A 187 -15.58 20.83 -8.24
C GLU A 187 -15.23 19.57 -9.05
N PRO A 188 -15.88 18.42 -8.77
CA PRO A 188 -15.69 17.21 -9.56
C PRO A 188 -15.97 17.44 -11.03
N VAL A 189 -15.09 16.94 -11.91
CA VAL A 189 -15.25 17.09 -13.36
C VAL A 189 -15.97 15.86 -13.91
N PRO A 190 -17.12 16.00 -14.60
CA PRO A 190 -17.82 14.85 -15.18
C PRO A 190 -16.92 14.02 -16.10
N ALA A 191 -17.05 12.69 -16.09
CA ALA A 191 -16.19 11.80 -16.88
C ALA A 191 -16.15 12.14 -18.38
N ALA A 192 -17.28 12.56 -18.96
CA ALA A 192 -17.34 12.98 -20.36
C ALA A 192 -16.44 14.19 -20.65
N GLU A 193 -16.36 15.12 -19.70
CA GLU A 193 -15.50 16.30 -19.79
C GLU A 193 -14.02 15.94 -19.63
N GLN A 194 -13.69 15.05 -18.69
CA GLN A 194 -12.33 14.53 -18.55
C GLN A 194 -11.85 13.83 -19.83
N LEU A 195 -12.70 13.00 -20.45
CA LEU A 195 -12.39 12.33 -21.71
C LEU A 195 -12.22 13.33 -22.87
N ARG A 196 -13.06 14.37 -22.93
CA ARG A 196 -12.94 15.44 -23.93
C ARG A 196 -11.57 16.12 -23.86
N ARG A 197 -11.03 16.29 -22.66
CA ARG A 197 -9.70 16.87 -22.39
C ARG A 197 -8.56 15.90 -22.68
N LEU A 198 -8.66 14.64 -22.23
CA LEU A 198 -7.58 13.66 -22.33
C LEU A 198 -7.40 13.07 -23.73
N LEU A 199 -8.50 12.75 -24.43
CA LEU A 199 -8.43 11.98 -25.67
C LEU A 199 -7.59 12.65 -26.78
N PRO A 200 -7.68 13.98 -27.02
CA PRO A 200 -6.82 14.62 -28.02
C PRO A 200 -5.33 14.54 -27.65
N VAL A 201 -4.98 14.72 -26.36
CA VAL A 201 -3.60 14.57 -25.85
C VAL A 201 -3.08 13.16 -26.10
N LEU A 202 -3.84 12.14 -25.67
CA LEU A 202 -3.44 10.74 -25.79
C LEU A 202 -3.35 10.27 -27.25
N ARG A 203 -4.16 10.81 -28.16
CA ARG A 203 -4.07 10.52 -29.60
C ARG A 203 -2.80 11.08 -30.23
N ARG A 204 -2.25 12.17 -29.69
CA ARG A 204 -1.03 12.79 -30.21
C ARG A 204 0.25 12.06 -29.76
N LEU A 205 0.19 11.39 -28.61
CA LEU A 205 1.31 10.68 -27.97
C LEU A 205 1.40 9.19 -28.33
N ARG A 206 0.42 8.65 -29.07
CA ARG A 206 0.41 7.29 -29.60
C ARG A 206 0.96 7.25 -31.02
#